data_AF-A0A1J3GGB7-F1
#
_entry.id   AF-A0A1J3GGB7-F1
#
_cell.length_a   1.000
_cell.length_b   1.000
_cell.length_c   1.000
_cell.angle_alpha   90.00
_cell.angle_beta   90.00
_cell.angle_gamma   90.00
#
_symmetry.space_group_name_H-M   'P 1'
#
loop_
_entity.id
_entity.type
_entity.pdbx_description
1 polymer ?
#
loop_
_entity_poly.entity_id
_entity_poly.type
_entity_poly.pdbx_seq_one_letter_code
_entity_poly.pdbx_strand_id
1 'polypeptide(L)'
;TDQRTADGVLVIEKSKKAKIVHQDEVSEVLHEKNHVVSLAYCCPVKVKGESDDDDVDLIKQLSEKISETMSGAEIHESGNCLQVGSFNGSLCLKENCVNRRGISRSSSGGEASFLCCNWSAADLELGWEI
;
A
#
# COMPACT_ATOMS: atom_id res chain seq x y z
N THR A 1 16.37 -14.53 30.34
CA THR A 1 16.74 -15.26 29.11
C THR A 1 17.17 -14.22 28.10
N ASP A 2 18.31 -14.40 27.42
CA ASP A 2 18.80 -13.39 26.45
C ASP A 2 17.86 -13.33 25.25
N GLN A 3 17.17 -12.20 25.07
CA GLN A 3 16.13 -12.00 24.06
C GLN A 3 16.70 -12.06 22.63
N ARG A 4 18.03 -11.89 22.48
CA ARG A 4 18.77 -12.06 21.23
C ARG A 4 18.76 -13.48 20.67
N THR A 5 18.27 -14.46 21.43
CA THR A 5 18.20 -15.86 20.98
C THR A 5 16.92 -16.17 20.18
N ALA A 6 15.89 -15.32 20.28
CA ALA A 6 14.62 -15.49 19.56
C ALA A 6 14.54 -14.62 18.30
N ASP A 7 14.93 -13.34 18.40
CA ASP A 7 14.83 -12.34 17.32
C ASP A 7 16.21 -11.82 16.87
N GLY A 8 17.25 -12.64 17.08
CA GLY A 8 18.63 -12.29 16.74
C GLY A 8 18.95 -12.46 15.25
N VAL A 9 19.62 -11.47 14.67
CA VAL A 9 20.15 -11.49 13.31
C VAL A 9 21.66 -11.76 13.35
N LEU A 10 22.13 -12.76 12.61
CA LEU A 10 23.55 -13.03 12.43
C LEU A 10 24.13 -12.09 11.37
N VAL A 11 25.01 -11.18 11.76
CA VAL A 11 25.68 -10.22 10.88
C VAL A 11 27.12 -10.63 10.63
N ILE A 12 27.53 -10.69 9.35
CA ILE A 12 28.89 -10.98 8.90
C ILE A 12 29.35 -9.88 7.94
N GLU A 13 30.24 -9.00 8.40
CA GLU A 13 30.87 -7.99 7.54
C GLU A 13 32.24 -8.45 7.06
N LYS A 14 32.32 -8.95 5.83
CA LYS A 14 33.58 -9.33 5.15
C LYS A 14 34.52 -10.11 6.10
N SER A 15 35.65 -9.50 6.47
CA SER A 15 36.71 -10.08 7.31
C SER A 15 36.51 -9.89 8.83
N LYS A 16 35.39 -9.31 9.27
CA LYS A 16 35.04 -9.18 10.70
C LYS A 16 34.42 -10.49 11.22
N LYS A 17 34.60 -10.73 12.53
CA LYS A 17 33.94 -11.87 13.22
C LYS A 17 32.42 -11.69 13.18
N ALA A 18 31.72 -12.79 12.95
CA ALA A 18 30.27 -12.84 12.99
C ALA A 18 29.75 -12.42 14.38
N LYS A 19 28.64 -11.69 14.42
CA LYS A 19 27.98 -11.25 15.66
C LYS A 19 26.47 -11.47 15.54
N ILE A 20 25.84 -11.79 16.66
CA ILE A 20 24.38 -11.83 16.78
C ILE A 20 23.95 -10.49 17.37
N VAL A 21 23.04 -9.80 16.69
CA VAL A 21 22.50 -8.49 17.10
C VAL A 21 20.98 -8.55 17.05
N HIS A 22 20.30 -7.67 17.78
CA HIS A 22 18.83 -7.59 17.67
C HIS A 22 18.42 -7.00 16.32
N GLN A 23 17.24 -7.35 15.78
CA GLN A 23 16.77 -6.85 14.47
C GLN A 23 16.80 -5.31 14.37
N ASP A 24 16.38 -4.62 15.43
CA ASP A 24 16.34 -3.15 15.48
C ASP A 24 17.73 -2.50 15.52
N GLU A 25 18.75 -3.25 15.93
CA GLU A 25 20.14 -2.77 16.05
C GLU A 25 20.91 -2.95 14.73
N VAL A 26 20.37 -3.69 13.75
CA VAL A 26 21.07 -4.06 12.52
C VAL A 26 21.52 -2.85 11.72
N SER A 27 20.65 -1.84 11.55
CA SER A 27 21.00 -0.61 10.83
C SER A 27 22.14 0.16 11.50
N GLU A 28 22.16 0.21 12.83
CA GLU A 28 23.20 0.89 13.58
C GLU A 28 24.55 0.16 13.46
N VAL A 29 24.51 -1.18 13.54
CA VAL A 29 25.69 -2.04 13.46
C VAL A 29 26.32 -2.02 12.07
N LEU A 30 25.48 -2.01 11.03
CA LEU A 30 25.94 -1.93 9.63
C LEU A 30 26.28 -0.50 9.19
N HIS A 31 25.94 0.51 10.01
CA HIS A 31 25.99 1.93 9.64
C HIS A 31 25.22 2.24 8.34
N GLU A 32 24.15 1.49 8.09
CA GLU A 32 23.31 1.60 6.89
C GLU A 32 21.91 2.04 7.25
N LYS A 33 21.23 2.70 6.31
CA LYS A 33 19.83 3.11 6.51
C LYS A 33 18.89 1.98 6.14
N ASN A 34 17.82 1.82 6.91
CA ASN A 34 16.73 0.94 6.54
C ASN A 34 16.09 1.43 5.24
N HIS A 35 16.01 0.53 4.26
CA HIS A 35 15.32 0.79 3.02
C HIS A 35 13.88 0.29 3.13
N VAL A 36 12.93 1.22 3.12
CA VAL A 36 11.50 0.87 3.11
C VAL A 36 11.10 0.58 1.67
N VAL A 37 10.69 -0.66 1.41
CA VAL A 37 10.14 -1.05 0.12
C VAL A 37 8.64 -0.81 0.15
N SER A 38 8.12 -0.13 -0.86
CA SER A 38 6.67 0.02 -1.08
C SER A 38 6.26 -0.61 -2.39
N LEU A 39 5.00 -1.06 -2.43
CA LEU A 39 4.33 -1.50 -3.64
C LEU A 39 3.46 -0.35 -4.13
N ALA A 40 3.32 -0.24 -5.46
CA ALA A 40 2.45 0.73 -6.08
C ALA A 40 1.74 0.09 -7.27
N TYR A 41 0.45 0.37 -7.38
CA TYR A 41 -0.39 -0.14 -8.45
C TYR A 41 -1.44 0.90 -8.85
N CYS A 42 -1.79 0.94 -10.13
CA CYS A 42 -2.87 1.78 -10.62
C CYS A 42 -3.90 0.90 -11.32
N CYS A 43 -5.01 0.65 -10.65
CA CYS A 43 -6.07 -0.24 -11.10
C CYS A 43 -7.25 0.53 -11.68
N PRO A 44 -7.96 -0.03 -12.67
CA PRO A 44 -9.26 0.50 -13.09
C PRO A 44 -10.27 0.25 -11.95
N VAL A 45 -11.12 1.23 -11.67
CA VAL A 45 -12.25 1.07 -10.75
C VAL A 45 -13.53 1.28 -11.53
N LYS A 46 -14.41 0.29 -11.50
CA LYS A 46 -15.78 0.42 -12.00
C LYS A 46 -16.68 0.60 -10.80
N VAL A 47 -17.28 1.77 -10.69
CA VAL A 47 -18.33 2.00 -9.72
C VAL A 47 -19.67 1.67 -10.34
N LYS A 48 -20.44 0.85 -9.63
CA LYS A 48 -21.78 0.44 -10.03
C LYS A 48 -22.70 1.59 -9.61
N GLY A 49 -22.95 2.52 -10.51
CA GLY A 49 -23.93 3.58 -10.29
C GLY A 49 -25.33 2.96 -10.26
N GLU A 50 -26.00 2.98 -9.10
CA GLU A 50 -27.45 2.72 -9.01
C GLU A 50 -28.27 4.03 -9.02
N SER A 51 -27.62 5.18 -9.16
CA SER A 51 -28.28 6.49 -9.24
C SER A 51 -27.66 7.35 -10.34
N ASP A 52 -28.51 8.02 -11.12
CA ASP A 52 -28.18 9.05 -12.12
C ASP A 52 -27.59 10.34 -11.51
N ASP A 53 -27.05 10.28 -10.29
CA ASP A 53 -26.31 11.37 -9.66
C ASP A 53 -24.82 11.18 -10.01
N ASP A 54 -24.36 11.96 -10.98
CA ASP A 54 -23.03 11.91 -11.60
C ASP A 54 -21.85 12.23 -10.64
N ASP A 55 -22.08 12.41 -9.34
CA ASP A 55 -21.08 12.86 -8.35
C ASP A 55 -20.98 11.95 -7.11
N VAL A 56 -21.23 10.63 -7.24
CA VAL A 56 -20.95 9.73 -6.11
C VAL A 56 -19.44 9.63 -5.88
N ASP A 57 -18.99 10.22 -4.77
CA ASP A 57 -17.59 10.20 -4.33
C ASP A 57 -17.05 8.76 -4.25
N LEU A 58 -16.21 8.42 -5.23
CA LEU A 58 -15.60 7.09 -5.38
C LEU A 58 -14.78 6.69 -4.14
N ILE A 59 -14.19 7.67 -3.46
CA ILE A 59 -13.39 7.44 -2.25
C ILE A 59 -14.31 7.04 -1.09
N LYS A 60 -15.43 7.73 -0.95
CA LYS A 60 -16.42 7.42 0.08
C LYS A 60 -16.99 6.00 -0.09
N GLN A 61 -17.34 5.61 -1.31
CA GLN A 61 -17.80 4.24 -1.58
C GLN A 61 -16.73 3.19 -1.29
N LEU A 62 -15.48 3.47 -1.63
CA LEU A 62 -14.37 2.57 -1.32
C LEU A 62 -14.18 2.44 0.20
N SER A 63 -14.27 3.55 0.92
CA SER A 63 -14.19 3.59 2.39
C SER A 63 -15.30 2.78 3.06
N GLU A 64 -16.55 2.96 2.61
CA GLU A 64 -17.71 2.21 3.10
C GLU A 64 -17.50 0.71 2.88
N LYS A 65 -17.05 0.32 1.68
CA LYS A 65 -16.81 -1.08 1.34
C LYS A 65 -15.65 -1.71 2.13
N ILE A 66 -14.60 -0.95 2.39
CA ILE A 66 -13.49 -1.41 3.25
C ILE A 66 -13.98 -1.54 4.69
N SER A 67 -14.78 -0.59 5.20
CA SER A 67 -15.35 -0.65 6.55
C SER A 67 -16.26 -1.86 6.76
N GLU A 68 -17.04 -2.24 5.73
CA GLU A 68 -17.87 -3.44 5.74
C GLU A 68 -17.05 -4.73 5.74
N THR A 69 -15.93 -4.75 5.03
CA THR A 69 -15.07 -5.94 4.88
C THR A 69 -14.14 -6.11 6.08
N MET A 70 -13.59 -5.00 6.58
CA MET A 70 -12.58 -4.94 7.63
C MET A 70 -13.14 -4.21 8.85
N SER A 71 -13.90 -4.94 9.67
CA SER A 71 -14.53 -4.36 10.87
C SER A 71 -13.47 -3.81 11.82
N GLY A 72 -13.52 -2.50 12.10
CA GLY A 72 -12.60 -1.82 13.02
C GLY A 72 -11.35 -1.24 12.38
N ALA A 73 -11.23 -1.26 11.04
CA ALA A 73 -10.17 -0.53 10.34
C ALA A 73 -10.30 0.98 10.61
N GLU A 74 -9.19 1.64 10.96
CA GLU A 74 -9.14 3.10 11.05
C GLU A 74 -8.91 3.65 9.64
N ILE A 75 -9.98 4.19 9.07
CA ILE A 75 -9.98 4.76 7.72
C ILE A 75 -9.91 6.27 7.80
N HIS A 76 -8.97 6.86 7.07
CA HIS A 76 -8.85 8.32 6.93
C HIS A 76 -9.15 8.74 5.50
N GLU A 77 -10.17 9.59 5.33
CA GLU A 77 -10.56 10.16 4.05
C GLU A 77 -10.11 11.62 3.96
N SER A 78 -9.57 12.01 2.81
CA SER A 78 -9.21 13.41 2.54
C SER A 78 -9.35 13.73 1.05
N GLY A 79 -10.46 14.36 0.68
CA GLY A 79 -10.77 14.66 -0.71
C GLY A 79 -10.74 13.39 -1.57
N ASN A 80 -9.88 13.37 -2.58
CA ASN A 80 -9.74 12.23 -3.51
C ASN A 80 -8.78 11.14 -3.01
N CYS A 81 -8.53 11.07 -1.69
CA CYS A 81 -7.58 10.15 -1.08
C CYS A 81 -8.19 9.39 0.10
N LEU A 82 -7.73 8.15 0.28
CA LEU A 82 -8.10 7.22 1.34
C LEU A 82 -6.81 6.63 1.93
N GLN A 83 -6.74 6.51 3.25
CA GLN A 83 -5.67 5.81 3.94
C GLN A 83 -6.21 4.77 4.95
N VAL A 84 -5.58 3.60 4.97
CA VAL A 84 -5.80 2.53 5.97
C VAL A 84 -4.43 1.94 6.32
N GLY A 85 -3.93 2.13 7.54
CA GLY A 85 -2.55 1.74 7.87
C GLY A 85 -1.52 2.40 6.95
N SER A 86 -0.62 1.63 6.33
CA SER A 86 0.27 2.15 5.28
C SER A 86 -0.35 2.16 3.88
N PHE A 87 -1.54 1.58 3.67
CA PHE A 87 -2.23 1.65 2.40
C PHE A 87 -2.75 3.06 2.15
N ASN A 88 -2.44 3.59 0.97
CA ASN A 88 -2.90 4.88 0.50
C ASN A 88 -3.44 4.75 -0.92
N GLY A 89 -4.71 5.05 -1.10
CA GLY A 89 -5.43 5.07 -2.37
C GLY A 89 -5.81 6.49 -2.78
N SER A 90 -5.65 6.83 -4.05
CA SER A 90 -6.07 8.14 -4.58
C SER A 90 -6.60 8.04 -6.00
N LEU A 91 -7.58 8.88 -6.35
CA LEU A 91 -8.08 8.93 -7.72
C LEU A 91 -6.96 9.41 -8.67
N CYS A 92 -6.73 8.62 -9.72
CA CYS A 92 -5.66 8.84 -10.67
C CYS A 92 -6.12 9.75 -11.81
N LEU A 93 -5.72 11.01 -11.75
CA LEU A 93 -6.00 12.03 -12.78
C LEU A 93 -4.96 12.04 -13.92
N LYS A 94 -3.93 11.20 -13.84
CA LYS A 94 -2.82 11.20 -14.80
C LYS A 94 -3.18 10.38 -16.03
N GLU A 95 -3.15 10.99 -17.22
CA GLU A 95 -3.38 10.28 -18.48
C GLU A 95 -2.34 9.17 -18.72
N ASN A 96 -1.07 9.42 -18.42
CA ASN A 96 0.04 8.47 -18.58
C ASN A 96 0.65 8.09 -17.23
N CYS A 97 -0.12 7.36 -16.40
CA CYS A 97 0.37 6.87 -15.11
C CYS A 97 1.34 5.68 -15.30
N VAL A 98 2.57 5.80 -14.79
CA VAL A 98 3.60 4.74 -14.86
C VAL A 98 3.21 3.45 -14.12
N ASN A 99 2.34 3.57 -13.12
CA ASN A 99 1.86 2.44 -12.33
C ASN A 99 0.64 1.76 -12.97
N ARG A 100 0.10 2.32 -14.06
CA ARG A 100 -1.03 1.74 -14.79
C ARG A 100 -0.52 0.60 -15.65
N ARG A 101 -0.76 -0.63 -15.21
CA ARG A 101 -0.41 -1.82 -16.00
C ARG A 101 -1.64 -2.33 -16.78
N GLY A 102 -1.43 -2.63 -18.05
CA GLY A 102 -2.30 -3.53 -18.82
C GLY A 102 -3.61 -2.98 -19.40
N ILE A 103 -3.96 -1.71 -19.18
CA ILE A 103 -5.17 -1.11 -19.76
C ILE A 103 -4.83 0.26 -20.33
N SER A 104 -4.43 0.31 -21.61
CA SER A 104 -4.74 1.47 -22.45
C SER A 104 -6.27 1.58 -22.48
N ARG A 105 -6.84 2.78 -22.27
CA ARG A 105 -8.30 3.06 -22.36
C ARG A 105 -8.92 2.14 -23.42
N SER A 106 -9.56 1.05 -23.01
CA SER A 106 -10.08 0.09 -23.97
C SER A 106 -11.17 0.81 -24.74
N SER A 107 -11.11 0.76 -26.06
CA SER A 107 -12.00 1.40 -27.03
C SER A 107 -13.46 0.91 -26.99
N SER A 108 -13.87 0.26 -25.91
CA SER A 108 -15.22 -0.26 -25.67
C SER A 108 -15.81 0.36 -24.39
N GLY A 109 -16.32 1.58 -24.55
CA GLY A 109 -17.47 2.14 -23.82
C GLY A 109 -17.42 2.15 -22.29
N GLY A 110 -16.77 3.18 -21.73
CA GLY A 110 -16.92 3.58 -20.33
C GLY A 110 -15.74 4.42 -19.87
N GLU A 111 -15.99 5.58 -19.27
CA GLU A 111 -14.97 6.36 -18.56
C GLU A 111 -14.54 5.61 -17.30
N ALA A 112 -13.56 4.71 -17.45
CA ALA A 112 -13.00 4.02 -16.30
C ALA A 112 -12.15 5.02 -15.49
N SER A 113 -12.63 5.38 -14.31
CA SER A 113 -11.81 6.02 -13.29
C SER A 113 -10.73 5.03 -12.82
N PHE A 114 -9.55 5.56 -12.49
CA PHE A 114 -8.43 4.75 -12.01
C PHE A 114 -8.11 5.13 -10.57
N LEU A 115 -7.68 4.16 -9.77
CA LEU A 115 -7.19 4.37 -8.41
C LEU A 115 -5.69 4.05 -8.38
N CYS A 116 -4.87 5.02 -7.97
CA CYS A 116 -3.47 4.79 -7.64
C CYS A 116 -3.41 4.40 -6.16
N CYS A 117 -3.00 3.17 -5.89
CA CYS A 117 -2.74 2.67 -4.56
C CYS A 117 -1.26 2.41 -4.33
N ASN A 118 -0.81 2.59 -3.08
CA ASN A 118 0.51 2.19 -2.62
C ASN A 118 0.46 1.77 -1.15
N TRP A 119 1.34 0.87 -0.75
CA TRP A 119 1.47 0.42 0.64
C TRP A 119 2.89 -0.07 0.92
N SER A 120 3.25 -0.14 2.20
CA SER A 120 4.53 -0.69 2.63
C SER A 120 4.58 -2.20 2.40
N ALA A 121 5.74 -2.73 2.01
CA ALA A 121 5.95 -4.18 1.96
C ALA A 121 5.84 -4.85 3.34
N ALA A 122 5.91 -4.07 4.44
CA ALA A 122 5.61 -4.57 5.77
C ALA A 122 4.11 -4.91 5.95
N ASP A 123 3.22 -4.24 5.20
CA ASP A 123 1.76 -4.40 5.28
C ASP A 123 1.24 -5.09 4.01
N LEU A 124 1.96 -6.11 3.54
CA LEU A 124 1.58 -6.85 2.33
C LEU A 124 0.18 -7.46 2.45
N GLU A 125 -0.14 -8.08 3.58
CA GLU A 125 -1.44 -8.72 3.80
C GLU A 125 -2.58 -7.70 3.71
N LEU A 126 -2.44 -6.56 4.40
CA LEU A 126 -3.41 -5.46 4.34
C LEU A 126 -3.59 -4.95 2.90
N GLY A 127 -2.50 -4.67 2.20
CA GLY A 127 -2.58 -4.14 0.85
C GLY A 127 -3.09 -5.12 -0.21
N TRP A 128 -3.07 -6.43 0.06
CA TRP A 128 -3.70 -7.45 -0.81
C TRP A 128 -5.15 -7.74 -0.44
N GLU A 129 -5.52 -7.53 0.82
CA GLU A 129 -6.90 -7.68 1.28
C GLU A 129 -7.79 -6.54 0.76
N ILE A 130 -7.23 -5.33 0.62
CA ILE A 130 -7.83 -4.15 -0.05
C ILE A 130 -7.78 -4.29 -1.57
#